data_AF-A0A7S3PJL8-F1
#
_entry.id   AF-A0A7S3PJL8-F1
#
_cell.length_a   1.000
_cell.length_b   1.000
_cell.length_c   1.000
_cell.angle_alpha   90.00
_cell.angle_beta   90.00
_cell.angle_gamma   90.00
#
_symmetry.space_group_name_H-M   'P 1'
#
loop_
_entity.id
_entity.type
_entity.pdbx_description
1 polymer ?
#
loop_
_entity_poly.entity_id
_entity_poly.type
_entity_poly.pdbx_seq_one_letter_code
_entity_poly.pdbx_strand_id
1 'polypeptide(L)'
;DDSMDPFVLTKLDFSFFDLDQDICDCPVGSCPTCGTCRPVAREMVSVPSAEVETYFLDANTLVCYNLNGVGEHEFKSTVRGLADDNPEDPFQLTSVQSQKSVTIRYSSRSSITATFKVIKDRIGSTG
;
A
#
# COMPACT_ATOMS: atom_id res chain seq x y z
N ASP A 1 -16.89 -19.82 32.81
CA ASP A 1 -16.31 -18.59 33.35
C ASP A 1 -15.10 -18.30 32.47
N ASP A 2 -15.35 -17.71 31.30
CA ASP A 2 -14.27 -17.30 30.39
C ASP A 2 -13.90 -15.88 30.83
N SER A 3 -12.80 -15.77 31.58
CA SER A 3 -12.25 -14.46 31.90
C SER A 3 -11.84 -13.81 30.58
N MET A 4 -12.48 -12.70 30.23
CA MET A 4 -12.09 -11.82 29.12
C MET A 4 -10.86 -11.00 29.52
N ASP A 5 -9.80 -11.68 29.96
CA ASP A 5 -8.54 -11.02 30.25
C ASP A 5 -7.92 -10.58 28.91
N PRO A 6 -7.64 -9.27 28.73
CA PRO A 6 -7.07 -8.79 27.49
C PRO A 6 -5.70 -9.44 27.24
N PHE A 7 -5.59 -10.19 26.15
CA PHE A 7 -4.32 -10.75 25.71
C PHE A 7 -3.46 -9.66 25.05
N VAL A 8 -2.24 -9.48 25.54
CA VAL A 8 -1.29 -8.55 24.94
C VAL A 8 -0.57 -9.26 23.79
N LEU A 9 -0.84 -8.81 22.57
CA LEU A 9 -0.06 -9.21 21.40
C LEU A 9 1.36 -8.66 21.54
N THR A 10 2.33 -9.56 21.69
CA THR A 10 3.76 -9.19 21.76
C THR A 10 4.28 -8.75 20.40
N LYS A 11 3.73 -9.33 19.33
CA LYS A 11 4.01 -9.01 17.93
C LYS A 11 2.73 -9.05 17.12
N LEU A 12 2.62 -8.12 16.18
CA LEU A 12 1.50 -8.02 15.25
C LEU A 12 2.04 -7.60 13.89
N ASP A 13 1.75 -8.41 12.87
CA ASP A 13 2.13 -8.14 11.49
C ASP A 13 0.89 -7.65 10.73
N PHE A 14 1.00 -6.48 10.10
CA PHE A 14 0.01 -5.98 9.15
C PHE A 14 0.59 -5.93 7.76
N SER A 15 -0.06 -6.62 6.83
CA SER A 15 0.30 -6.60 5.41
C SER A 15 -0.64 -5.67 4.65
N PHE A 16 -0.05 -4.77 3.87
CA PHE A 16 -0.75 -3.91 2.94
C PHE A 16 -0.53 -4.49 1.55
N PHE A 17 -1.63 -4.81 0.89
CA PHE A 17 -1.69 -5.26 -0.49
C PHE A 17 -2.28 -4.14 -1.33
N ASP A 18 -2.01 -4.18 -2.64
CA ASP A 18 -2.71 -3.33 -3.60
C ASP A 18 -2.66 -1.84 -3.22
N LEU A 19 -1.44 -1.30 -3.17
CA LEU A 19 -1.22 0.15 -3.16
C LEU A 19 -1.51 0.77 -4.55
N ASP A 20 -2.52 0.24 -5.27
CA ASP A 20 -3.03 0.82 -6.49
C ASP A 20 -4.57 0.90 -6.55
N GLN A 21 -5.08 2.11 -6.74
CA GLN A 21 -6.49 2.41 -6.98
C GLN A 21 -6.73 2.60 -8.48
N ASP A 22 -7.94 2.27 -8.92
CA ASP A 22 -8.43 2.52 -10.27
C ASP A 22 -8.70 4.02 -10.51
N ILE A 23 -7.62 4.81 -10.57
CA ILE A 23 -7.68 6.21 -11.00
C ILE A 23 -7.25 6.27 -12.46
N CYS A 24 -8.25 6.13 -13.32
CA CYS A 24 -8.16 6.45 -14.73
C CYS A 24 -8.24 7.97 -14.94
N ASP A 25 -7.31 8.52 -15.73
CA ASP A 25 -7.54 9.82 -16.36
C ASP A 25 -8.28 9.59 -17.69
N CYS A 26 -9.59 9.85 -17.70
CA CYS A 26 -10.40 9.88 -18.91
C CYS A 26 -10.72 11.36 -19.21
N PRO A 27 -10.28 11.92 -20.36
CA PRO A 27 -10.67 13.27 -20.74
C PRO A 27 -12.19 13.39 -20.76
N VAL A 28 -12.73 14.34 -20.00
CA VAL A 28 -14.18 14.58 -19.89
C VAL A 28 -14.82 14.70 -21.28
N GLY A 29 -15.82 13.85 -21.54
CA GLY A 29 -16.59 13.83 -22.79
C GLY A 29 -16.20 12.75 -23.82
N SER A 30 -15.20 11.90 -23.56
CA SER A 30 -14.64 11.01 -24.58
C SER A 30 -15.02 9.53 -24.49
N CYS A 31 -15.85 9.06 -23.54
CA CYS A 31 -16.00 7.60 -23.45
C CYS A 31 -17.24 7.04 -22.72
N PRO A 32 -18.19 6.44 -23.47
CA PRO A 32 -19.24 5.55 -22.94
C PRO A 32 -18.79 4.07 -22.85
N THR A 33 -17.63 3.70 -23.41
CA THR A 33 -17.11 2.33 -23.54
C THR A 33 -15.57 2.33 -23.55
N CYS A 34 -14.89 2.29 -22.41
CA CYS A 34 -13.45 2.55 -22.35
C CYS A 34 -12.66 1.27 -22.22
N GLY A 35 -12.09 0.81 -23.33
CA GLY A 35 -11.09 -0.27 -23.39
C GLY A 35 -9.64 0.19 -23.18
N THR A 36 -9.41 1.43 -22.72
CA THR A 36 -8.06 1.96 -22.44
C THR A 36 -8.07 2.92 -21.25
N CYS A 37 -8.34 2.41 -20.04
CA CYS A 37 -8.00 3.15 -18.83
C CYS A 37 -6.47 3.33 -18.78
N ARG A 38 -6.00 4.58 -18.60
CA ARG A 38 -4.59 4.86 -18.31
C ARG A 38 -4.49 5.17 -16.82
N PRO A 39 -3.88 4.29 -16.02
CA PRO A 39 -3.70 4.57 -14.61
C PRO A 39 -2.67 5.70 -14.49
N VAL A 40 -2.99 6.71 -13.68
CA VAL A 40 -2.16 7.92 -13.49
C VAL A 40 -1.71 8.12 -12.05
N ALA A 41 -2.15 7.27 -11.13
CA ALA A 41 -1.85 7.38 -9.71
C ALA A 41 -0.95 6.23 -9.23
N ARG A 42 -0.31 6.46 -8.09
CA ARG A 42 0.41 5.47 -7.28
C ARG A 42 -0.01 5.68 -5.83
N GLU A 43 -0.26 4.64 -5.06
CA GLU A 43 -0.40 4.81 -3.62
C GLU A 43 0.90 4.67 -2.86
N MET A 44 0.83 5.26 -1.69
CA MET A 44 1.81 5.16 -0.65
C MET A 44 1.09 4.93 0.68
N VAL A 45 1.61 4.01 1.48
CA VAL A 45 1.31 3.94 2.91
C VAL A 45 2.47 4.54 3.68
N SER A 46 2.17 5.39 4.66
CA SER A 46 3.16 5.87 5.62
C SER A 46 2.80 5.51 7.05
N VAL A 47 3.80 5.12 7.83
CA VAL A 47 3.65 4.74 9.24
C VAL A 47 4.71 5.41 10.10
N PRO A 48 4.39 5.84 11.34
CA PRO A 48 5.38 6.44 12.22
C PRO A 48 6.49 5.44 12.57
N SER A 49 7.76 5.82 12.36
CA SER A 49 8.92 4.96 12.68
C SER A 49 9.00 4.57 14.15
N ALA A 50 8.50 5.43 15.05
CA ALA A 50 8.43 5.14 16.48
C ALA A 50 7.47 3.98 16.82
N GLU A 51 6.57 3.61 15.92
CA GLU A 51 5.61 2.51 16.12
C GLU A 51 6.11 1.18 15.55
N VAL A 52 7.07 1.20 14.62
CA VAL A 52 7.50 0.05 13.82
C VAL A 52 8.69 -0.65 14.46
N GLU A 53 8.59 -1.97 14.64
CA GLU A 53 9.73 -2.83 15.01
C GLU A 53 10.59 -3.10 13.76
N THR A 54 9.94 -3.53 12.67
CA THR A 54 10.60 -3.79 11.39
C THR A 54 9.57 -3.87 10.26
N TYR A 55 10.03 -3.98 9.01
CA TYR A 55 9.19 -4.21 7.85
C TYR A 55 9.83 -5.25 6.93
N PHE A 56 9.01 -5.89 6.11
CA PHE A 56 9.39 -6.91 5.17
C PHE A 56 8.87 -6.56 3.77
N LEU A 57 9.76 -6.67 2.79
CA LEU A 57 9.48 -6.52 1.37
C LEU A 57 9.98 -7.77 0.65
N ASP A 58 9.35 -8.10 -0.47
CA ASP A 58 9.86 -9.12 -1.38
C ASP A 58 11.26 -8.73 -1.89
N ALA A 59 12.11 -9.73 -2.16
CA ALA A 59 13.45 -9.49 -2.70
C ALA A 59 13.43 -8.75 -4.05
N ASN A 60 12.35 -8.92 -4.83
CA ASN A 60 12.12 -8.25 -6.11
C ASN A 60 10.98 -7.24 -6.02
N THR A 61 10.83 -6.58 -4.87
CA THR A 61 9.70 -5.70 -4.61
C THR A 61 9.50 -4.61 -5.67
N LEU A 62 8.22 -4.36 -5.97
CA LEU A 62 7.72 -3.24 -6.75
C LEU A 62 7.28 -2.08 -5.85
N VAL A 63 7.78 -2.01 -4.62
CA VAL A 63 7.54 -0.95 -3.65
C VAL A 63 8.85 -0.21 -3.36
N CYS A 64 8.85 1.10 -3.54
CA CYS A 64 9.93 1.97 -3.10
C CYS A 64 9.78 2.28 -1.61
N TYR A 65 10.88 2.14 -0.86
CA TYR A 65 10.96 2.51 0.54
C TYR A 65 11.69 3.85 0.72
N ASN A 66 11.19 4.68 1.63
CA ASN A 66 11.85 5.89 2.10
C ASN A 66 11.58 6.08 3.61
N LEU A 67 12.60 6.49 4.38
CA LEU A 67 12.38 7.05 5.72
C LEU A 67 12.43 8.58 5.57
N ASN A 68 11.30 9.24 5.71
CA ASN A 68 11.23 10.67 5.46
C ASN A 68 11.82 11.50 6.61
N GLY A 69 12.05 12.79 6.36
CA GLY A 69 12.64 13.72 7.33
C GLY A 69 11.78 14.05 8.55
N VAL A 70 10.54 13.54 8.61
CA VAL A 70 9.61 13.71 9.74
C VAL A 70 9.42 12.41 10.54
N GLY A 71 10.17 11.35 10.23
CA GLY A 71 10.18 10.12 10.99
C GLY A 71 9.06 9.15 10.64
N GLU A 72 8.56 9.15 9.40
CA GLU A 72 7.67 8.11 8.88
C GLU A 72 8.39 7.19 7.89
N HIS A 73 8.12 5.90 7.98
CA HIS A 73 8.41 4.96 6.90
C HIS A 73 7.35 5.14 5.82
N GLU A 74 7.79 5.39 4.58
CA GLU A 74 6.96 5.54 3.40
C GLU A 74 7.22 4.38 2.44
N PHE A 75 6.13 3.72 2.04
CA PHE A 75 6.14 2.59 1.11
C PHE A 75 5.27 2.96 -0.08
N LYS A 76 5.88 3.18 -1.24
CA LYS A 76 5.22 3.72 -2.44
C LYS A 76 5.28 2.73 -3.60
N SER A 77 4.17 2.51 -4.29
CA SER A 77 4.16 1.67 -5.49
C SER A 77 5.02 2.23 -6.63
N THR A 78 5.85 1.36 -7.23
CA THR A 78 6.67 1.67 -8.42
C THR A 78 5.91 1.51 -9.73
N VAL A 79 4.73 0.89 -9.68
CA VAL A 79 3.86 0.69 -10.83
C VAL A 79 2.56 1.44 -10.63
N ARG A 80 1.84 1.64 -11.73
CA ARG A 80 0.47 2.14 -11.69
C ARG A 80 -0.41 0.93 -11.94
N GLY A 81 -1.39 0.69 -11.09
CA GLY A 81 -2.30 -0.45 -11.26
C GLY A 81 -3.72 -0.01 -11.57
N LEU A 82 -4.56 -1.00 -11.77
CA LEU A 82 -5.95 -0.88 -12.21
C LEU A 82 -6.90 -1.47 -11.15
N ALA A 83 -6.45 -1.70 -9.91
CA ALA A 83 -7.16 -2.39 -8.83
C ALA A 83 -7.57 -3.86 -9.10
N ASP A 84 -7.30 -4.37 -10.32
CA ASP A 84 -7.64 -5.72 -10.76
C ASP A 84 -6.68 -6.83 -10.27
N ASP A 85 -5.56 -6.47 -9.61
CA ASP A 85 -4.57 -7.45 -9.14
C ASP A 85 -4.48 -7.60 -7.62
N ASN A 86 -5.52 -7.19 -6.91
CA ASN A 86 -5.77 -7.53 -5.51
C ASN A 86 -5.69 -9.05 -5.25
N PRO A 87 -5.02 -9.51 -4.18
CA PRO A 87 -5.03 -10.93 -3.82
C PRO A 87 -6.41 -11.36 -3.31
N GLU A 88 -6.96 -12.44 -3.86
CA GLU A 88 -8.17 -13.09 -3.34
C GLU A 88 -7.91 -13.82 -2.01
N ASP A 89 -6.69 -14.32 -1.82
CA ASP A 89 -6.23 -14.98 -0.59
C ASP A 89 -4.92 -14.33 -0.09
N PRO A 90 -4.91 -13.67 1.08
CA PRO A 90 -3.72 -13.02 1.62
C PRO A 90 -2.62 -14.01 2.05
N PHE A 91 -2.93 -15.32 2.13
CA PHE A 91 -1.95 -16.37 2.44
C PHE A 91 -1.42 -17.10 1.21
N GLN A 92 -1.96 -16.82 0.02
CA GLN A 92 -1.57 -17.45 -1.25
C GLN A 92 -1.41 -16.40 -2.35
N LEU A 93 -0.41 -15.54 -2.20
CA LEU A 93 -0.11 -14.50 -3.17
C LEU A 93 0.56 -15.08 -4.42
N THR A 94 0.18 -14.57 -5.60
CA THR A 94 1.02 -14.72 -6.79
C THR A 94 2.35 -13.97 -6.61
N SER A 95 3.35 -14.29 -7.43
CA SER A 95 4.66 -13.60 -7.35
C SER A 95 4.54 -12.08 -7.53
N VAL A 96 3.66 -11.62 -8.42
CA VAL A 96 3.46 -10.18 -8.66
C VAL A 96 2.80 -9.53 -7.44
N GLN A 97 1.78 -10.17 -6.86
CA GLN A 97 1.11 -9.68 -5.65
C GLN A 97 2.07 -9.60 -4.45
N SER A 98 2.95 -10.59 -4.28
CA SER A 98 4.00 -10.56 -3.26
C SER A 98 4.93 -9.36 -3.44
N GLN A 99 5.39 -9.10 -4.66
CA GLN A 99 6.28 -7.98 -4.98
C GLN A 99 5.65 -6.61 -4.69
N LYS A 100 4.32 -6.50 -4.80
CA LYS A 100 3.56 -5.27 -4.51
C LYS A 100 3.15 -5.11 -3.04
N SER A 101 3.47 -6.07 -2.18
CA SER A 101 3.07 -6.04 -0.78
C SER A 101 4.15 -5.45 0.14
N VAL A 102 3.71 -4.90 1.27
CA VAL A 102 4.58 -4.59 2.41
C VAL A 102 3.97 -5.16 3.67
N THR A 103 4.78 -5.85 4.47
CA THR A 103 4.39 -6.30 5.81
C THR A 103 5.13 -5.50 6.86
N ILE A 104 4.39 -4.94 7.82
CA ILE A 104 4.94 -4.11 8.90
C ILE A 104 4.71 -4.84 10.21
N ARG A 105 5.78 -5.00 10.98
CA ARG A 105 5.74 -5.61 12.31
C ARG A 105 5.73 -4.54 13.38
N TYR A 106 4.77 -4.67 14.28
CA TYR A 106 4.60 -3.87 15.48
C TYR A 106 4.81 -4.73 16.72
N SER A 107 5.42 -4.17 17.75
CA SER A 107 5.62 -4.86 19.04
C SER A 107 4.91 -4.13 20.17
N SER A 108 4.20 -4.88 21.02
CA SER A 108 3.58 -4.35 22.25
C SER A 108 2.69 -3.13 22.02
N ARG A 109 1.82 -3.18 20.99
CA ARG A 109 0.88 -2.10 20.64
C ARG A 109 -0.57 -2.60 20.73
N SER A 110 -1.45 -1.74 21.24
CA SER A 110 -2.91 -1.94 21.21
C SER A 110 -3.59 -1.17 20.06
N SER A 111 -2.84 -0.31 19.37
CA SER A 111 -3.29 0.49 18.22
C SER A 111 -2.10 0.81 17.34
N ILE A 112 -2.34 0.95 16.04
CA ILE A 112 -1.34 1.37 15.06
C ILE A 112 -1.90 2.53 14.23
N THR A 113 -1.01 3.39 13.77
CA THR A 113 -1.35 4.45 12.82
C THR A 113 -0.76 4.15 11.45
N ALA A 114 -1.60 4.16 10.43
CA ALA A 114 -1.19 4.10 9.03
C ALA A 114 -1.92 5.17 8.23
N THR A 115 -1.17 5.91 7.40
CA THR A 115 -1.72 6.95 6.52
C THR A 115 -1.62 6.49 5.08
N PHE A 116 -2.76 6.48 4.38
CA PHE A 116 -2.82 6.16 2.96
C PHE A 116 -2.87 7.44 2.12
N LYS A 117 -2.06 7.49 1.07
CA LYS A 117 -2.00 8.64 0.15
C LYS A 117 -2.00 8.16 -1.29
N VAL A 118 -2.81 8.82 -2.11
CA VAL A 118 -2.81 8.69 -3.57
C VAL A 118 -1.95 9.82 -4.16
N ILE A 119 -0.94 9.45 -4.94
CA ILE A 119 -0.06 10.39 -5.64
C ILE A 119 -0.41 10.35 -7.12
N LYS A 120 -1.09 11.38 -7.62
CA LYS A 120 -1.33 11.56 -9.06
C LYS A 120 -0.04 12.05 -9.74
N ASP A 121 0.46 11.29 -10.70
CA ASP A 121 1.53 11.76 -11.58
C ASP A 121 0.97 12.89 -12.44
N ARG A 122 1.63 14.06 -12.48
CA ARG A 122 1.23 15.12 -13.42
C ARG A 122 1.46 14.61 -14.84
N ILE A 123 0.38 14.37 -15.59
CA ILE A 123 0.48 14.34 -17.05
C ILE A 123 0.87 15.76 -17.46
N GLY A 124 2.03 15.90 -18.11
CA GLY A 124 2.55 17.20 -18.50
C GLY A 124 1.51 18.03 -19.24
N SER A 125 1.16 19.19 -18.69
CA SER A 125 0.59 20.28 -19.46
C SER A 125 1.71 20.76 -20.38
N THR A 126 1.77 20.24 -21.61
CA THR A 126 2.44 20.94 -22.70
C THR A 126 1.63 22.20 -22.99
N GLY A 127 2.06 23.32 -22.41
CA GLY A 127 1.67 24.68 -22.80
C GLY A 127 2.92 25.43 -23.20
#